data_AF-A0A941N1P6-F1
#
_entry.id   AF-A0A941N1P6-F1
#
_cell.length_a   1.000
_cell.length_b   1.000
_cell.length_c   1.000
_cell.angle_alpha   90.00
_cell.angle_beta   90.00
_cell.angle_gamma   90.00
#
_symmetry.space_group_name_H-M   'P 1'
#
loop_
_entity.id
_entity.type
_entity.pdbx_description
1 polymer ?
#
loop_
_entity_poly.entity_id
_entity_poly.type
_entity_poly.pdbx_seq_one_letter_code
_entity_poly.pdbx_strand_id
1 'polypeptide(L)'
;MTTLAPEFTLTLAEAQQALIDARLDTIDRMLQGRVPRADRAAILHEVESQIHDLLAGYDLQLITSDDIIGVLRRLDPPEAYLSSDERGGVSVAPSRQPATPPRSMASKSAAGGWKEGKVGGLLGIGSLGLILLGCPMVYLMAALMESEIVLFGGAGMSALLSFITAICGLVFSIRGRRQGVLPIFGIVSAALALPLVMFGSVLVVMNL
;
A
#
# COMPACT_ATOMS: atom_id res chain seq x y z
N MET A 1 -21.87 36.80 -4.08
CA MET A 1 -21.33 35.48 -3.68
C MET A 1 -20.76 34.83 -4.91
N THR A 2 -19.47 35.05 -5.15
CA THR A 2 -18.77 34.64 -6.36
C THR A 2 -18.17 33.26 -6.09
N THR A 3 -18.75 32.21 -6.67
CA THR A 3 -18.19 30.85 -6.66
C THR A 3 -16.91 30.86 -7.48
N LEU A 4 -15.77 31.06 -6.82
CA LEU A 4 -14.45 30.92 -7.44
C LEU A 4 -14.20 29.45 -7.79
N ALA A 5 -13.74 29.25 -9.02
CA ALA A 5 -13.72 27.98 -9.72
C ALA A 5 -12.76 26.94 -9.10
N PRO A 6 -13.13 25.64 -9.11
CA PRO A 6 -12.30 24.54 -8.60
C PRO A 6 -10.98 24.32 -9.36
N GLU A 7 -10.80 24.96 -10.53
CA GLU A 7 -9.54 24.86 -11.28
C GLU A 7 -8.37 25.58 -10.59
N PHE A 8 -8.63 26.66 -9.85
CA PHE A 8 -7.58 27.41 -9.15
C PHE A 8 -7.02 26.65 -7.93
N THR A 9 -7.85 25.84 -7.28
CA THR A 9 -7.43 25.02 -6.13
C THR A 9 -6.54 23.84 -6.56
N LEU A 10 -6.74 23.30 -7.76
CA LEU A 10 -5.91 22.23 -8.30
C LEU A 10 -4.51 22.72 -8.66
N THR A 11 -4.40 23.88 -9.32
CA THR A 11 -3.09 24.45 -9.70
C THR A 11 -2.27 24.89 -8.49
N LEU A 12 -2.93 25.38 -7.42
CA LEU A 12 -2.26 25.70 -6.16
C LEU A 12 -1.67 24.44 -5.52
N ALA A 13 -2.45 23.34 -5.43
CA ALA A 13 -1.98 22.08 -4.88
C ALA A 13 -0.78 21.50 -5.68
N GLU A 14 -0.79 21.64 -7.01
CA GLU A 14 0.33 21.24 -7.86
C GLU A 14 1.60 22.09 -7.60
N ALA A 15 1.46 23.40 -7.48
CA ALA A 15 2.58 24.30 -7.18
C ALA A 15 3.19 24.01 -5.79
N GLN A 16 2.35 23.64 -4.83
CA GLN A 16 2.77 23.26 -3.48
C GLN A 16 3.52 21.93 -3.47
N GLN A 17 3.01 20.93 -4.20
CA GLN A 17 3.69 19.66 -4.38
C GLN A 17 5.05 19.85 -5.04
N ALA A 18 5.15 20.71 -6.05
CA ALA A 18 6.42 21.02 -6.72
C ALA A 18 7.49 21.59 -5.76
N LEU A 19 7.10 22.37 -4.74
CA LEU A 19 8.02 22.87 -3.72
C LEU A 19 8.52 21.76 -2.79
N ILE A 20 7.63 20.84 -2.42
CA ILE A 20 7.98 19.66 -1.60
C ILE A 20 8.96 18.78 -2.37
N ASP A 21 8.65 18.47 -3.63
CA ASP A 21 9.47 17.64 -4.50
C ASP A 21 10.86 18.27 -4.72
N ALA A 22 10.93 19.58 -4.99
CA ALA A 22 12.21 20.30 -5.13
C ALA A 22 13.07 20.25 -3.86
N ARG A 23 12.44 20.24 -2.68
CA ARG A 23 13.14 20.10 -1.41
C ARG A 23 13.65 18.68 -1.21
N LEU A 24 12.83 17.67 -1.49
CA LEU A 24 13.24 16.26 -1.40
C LEU A 24 14.39 15.95 -2.38
N ASP A 25 14.35 16.49 -3.59
CA ASP A 25 15.44 16.40 -4.57
C ASP A 25 16.74 17.03 -4.04
N THR A 26 16.63 18.17 -3.35
CA THR A 26 17.79 18.81 -2.72
C THR A 26 18.39 17.92 -1.64
N ILE A 27 17.54 17.28 -0.82
CA ILE A 27 17.98 16.34 0.22
C ILE A 27 18.63 15.11 -0.41
N ASP A 28 18.02 14.49 -1.44
CA ASP A 28 18.63 13.33 -2.11
C ASP A 28 20.02 13.68 -2.66
N ARG A 29 20.17 14.83 -3.33
CA ARG A 29 21.46 15.30 -3.82
C ARG A 29 22.49 15.51 -2.71
N MET A 30 22.08 15.94 -1.52
CA MET A 30 22.98 16.08 -0.36
C MET A 30 23.38 14.73 0.26
N LEU A 31 22.50 13.73 0.18
CA LEU A 31 22.75 12.38 0.66
C LEU A 31 23.54 11.52 -0.36
N GLN A 32 23.54 11.89 -1.64
CA GLN A 32 24.30 11.21 -2.68
C GLN A 32 25.79 11.18 -2.32
N GLY A 33 26.37 9.96 -2.33
CA GLY A 33 27.77 9.72 -1.99
C GLY A 33 28.08 9.62 -0.50
N ARG A 34 27.16 10.04 0.39
CA ARG A 34 27.33 9.94 1.85
C ARG A 34 26.57 8.75 2.45
N VAL A 35 25.45 8.39 1.84
CA VAL A 35 24.54 7.35 2.35
C VAL A 35 24.28 6.28 1.28
N PRO A 36 24.24 4.97 1.64
CA PRO A 36 23.87 3.90 0.73
C PRO A 36 22.51 4.13 0.08
N ARG A 37 22.34 3.69 -1.17
CA ARG A 37 21.12 3.95 -1.95
C ARG A 37 19.84 3.48 -1.26
N ALA A 38 19.87 2.35 -0.55
CA ALA A 38 18.72 1.82 0.17
C ALA A 38 18.31 2.73 1.33
N ASP A 39 19.28 3.23 2.09
CA ASP A 39 19.03 4.10 3.25
C ASP A 39 18.57 5.50 2.82
N ARG A 40 19.06 6.01 1.68
CA ARG A 40 18.56 7.28 1.12
C ARG A 40 17.06 7.27 0.88
N ALA A 41 16.54 6.19 0.28
CA ALA A 41 15.11 6.08 0.01
C ALA A 41 14.29 6.01 1.31
N ALA A 42 14.82 5.35 2.35
CA ALA A 42 14.18 5.29 3.66
C ALA A 42 14.11 6.68 4.32
N ILE A 43 15.23 7.43 4.31
CA ILE A 43 15.29 8.79 4.85
C ILE A 43 14.32 9.73 4.12
N LEU A 44 14.30 9.68 2.78
CA LEU A 44 13.39 10.53 1.99
C LEU A 44 11.92 10.23 2.31
N HIS A 45 11.54 8.95 2.43
CA HIS A 45 10.17 8.56 2.78
C HIS A 45 9.80 8.99 4.21
N GLU A 46 10.74 8.98 5.14
CA GLU A 46 10.52 9.48 6.51
C GLU A 46 10.29 10.99 6.52
N VAL A 47 11.13 11.75 5.80
CA VAL A 47 10.99 13.21 5.66
C VAL A 47 9.66 13.57 4.98
N GLU A 48 9.29 12.86 3.91
CA GLU A 48 8.00 13.03 3.24
C GLU A 48 6.82 12.79 4.20
N SER A 49 6.88 11.72 4.99
CA SER A 49 5.86 11.43 6.01
C SER A 49 5.76 12.56 7.05
N GLN A 50 6.89 13.08 7.53
CA GLN A 50 6.92 14.17 8.50
C GLN A 50 6.35 15.47 7.93
N ILE A 51 6.63 15.78 6.65
CA ILE A 51 6.01 16.90 5.95
C ILE A 51 4.49 16.74 5.94
N HIS A 52 3.99 15.56 5.54
CA HIS A 52 2.54 15.32 5.50
C HIS A 52 1.89 15.38 6.89
N ASP A 53 2.54 14.87 7.92
CA ASP A 53 2.04 14.94 9.30
C ASP A 53 1.96 16.39 9.80
N LEU A 54 2.97 17.22 9.47
CA LEU A 54 2.95 18.64 9.80
C LEU A 54 1.88 19.39 9.01
N LEU A 55 1.68 19.06 7.73
CA LEU A 55 0.64 19.65 6.89
C LEU A 55 -0.78 19.21 7.26
N ALA A 56 -0.95 18.02 7.83
CA ALA A 56 -2.26 17.53 8.28
C ALA A 56 -2.90 18.40 9.38
N GLY A 57 -2.08 19.19 10.10
CA GLY A 57 -2.55 20.18 11.06
C GLY A 57 -3.08 21.48 10.45
N TYR A 58 -2.90 21.69 9.14
CA TYR A 58 -3.34 22.88 8.41
C TYR A 58 -4.61 22.59 7.61
N ASP A 59 -5.47 23.60 7.47
CA ASP A 59 -6.62 23.50 6.57
C ASP A 59 -6.13 23.59 5.11
N LEU A 60 -6.22 22.47 4.39
CA LEU A 60 -5.77 22.33 3.00
C LEU A 60 -6.42 23.34 2.04
N GLN A 61 -7.58 23.92 2.40
CA GLN A 61 -8.25 24.92 1.56
C GLN A 61 -7.65 26.33 1.71
N LEU A 62 -6.95 26.61 2.81
CA LEU A 62 -6.38 27.92 3.12
C LEU A 62 -4.85 27.92 3.15
N ILE A 63 -4.22 26.78 2.89
CA ILE A 63 -2.77 26.67 3.02
C ILE A 63 -2.06 27.54 1.98
N THR A 64 -1.26 28.48 2.48
CA THR A 64 -0.50 29.40 1.63
C THR A 64 0.90 28.85 1.39
N SER A 65 1.57 29.35 0.34
CA SER A 65 2.98 29.00 0.07
C SER A 65 3.90 29.36 1.25
N ASP A 66 3.59 30.42 1.99
CA ASP A 66 4.35 30.84 3.16
C ASP A 66 4.22 29.83 4.32
N ASP A 67 3.06 29.21 4.49
CA ASP A 67 2.84 28.16 5.49
C ASP A 67 3.70 26.94 5.20
N ILE A 68 3.79 26.53 3.93
CA ILE A 68 4.64 25.42 3.50
C ILE A 68 6.10 25.75 3.74
N ILE A 69 6.56 26.96 3.39
CA ILE A 69 7.92 27.40 3.70
C ILE A 69 8.17 27.38 5.21
N GLY A 70 7.17 27.75 6.02
CA GLY A 70 7.20 27.64 7.48
C GLY A 70 7.38 26.20 7.96
N VAL A 71 6.63 25.25 7.39
CA VAL A 71 6.75 23.81 7.66
C VAL A 71 8.12 23.30 7.24
N LEU A 72 8.62 23.67 6.05
CA LEU A 72 9.92 23.26 5.55
C LEU A 72 11.09 23.79 6.41
N ARG A 73 10.91 24.91 7.10
CA ARG A 73 11.88 25.45 8.08
C ARG A 73 11.86 24.73 9.43
N ARG A 74 10.76 24.06 9.77
CA ARG A 74 10.63 23.26 11.00
C ARG A 74 11.24 21.87 10.87
N LEU A 75 11.38 21.37 9.64
CA LEU A 75 12.12 20.14 9.38
C LEU A 75 13.55 20.28 9.85
N ASP A 76 14.09 19.18 10.38
CA ASP A 76 15.49 19.14 10.76
C ASP A 76 16.38 19.48 9.55
N PRO A 77 17.50 20.20 9.78
CA PRO A 77 18.42 20.53 8.72
C PRO A 77 18.93 19.23 8.06
N PRO A 78 19.20 19.24 6.74
CA PRO A 78 19.61 18.02 6.02
C PRO A 78 20.87 17.36 6.62
N GLU A 79 21.71 18.14 7.32
CA GLU A 79 22.87 17.65 8.05
C GLU A 79 22.52 16.73 9.24
N ALA A 80 21.32 16.82 9.80
CA ALA A 80 20.88 15.99 10.92
C ALA A 80 20.69 14.50 10.54
N TYR A 81 20.41 14.23 9.26
CA TYR A 81 20.21 12.87 8.75
C TYR A 81 21.51 12.18 8.34
N LEU A 82 22.60 12.93 8.27
CA LEU A 82 23.95 12.38 8.14
C LEU A 82 24.33 11.86 9.53
N SER A 83 24.05 10.59 9.78
CA SER A 83 24.45 9.89 11.00
C SER A 83 25.93 10.22 11.26
N SER A 84 26.27 10.57 12.50
CA SER A 84 27.61 11.04 12.89
C SER A 84 28.73 10.00 12.75
N ASP A 85 28.51 8.92 12.02
CA ASP A 85 29.46 7.82 11.81
C ASP A 85 30.69 8.24 10.99
N GLU A 86 30.69 9.42 10.38
CA GLU A 86 31.89 10.00 9.74
C GLU A 86 32.83 10.76 10.71
N ARG A 87 32.49 10.94 12.00
CA ARG A 87 33.43 11.50 13.01
C ARG A 87 34.29 10.47 13.74
N GLY A 88 34.21 9.20 13.34
CA GLY A 88 34.82 8.07 14.07
C GLY A 88 36.02 7.40 13.41
N GLY A 89 36.72 8.06 12.49
CA GLY A 89 38.03 7.61 11.99
C GLY A 89 39.15 7.75 13.02
N VAL A 90 38.98 7.24 14.25
CA VAL A 90 40.08 7.02 15.19
C VAL A 90 40.11 5.54 15.51
N SER A 91 41.08 4.87 14.89
CA SER A 91 41.57 3.55 15.25
C SER A 91 42.00 3.54 16.73
N VAL A 92 41.07 3.29 17.64
CA VAL A 92 41.38 2.98 19.03
C VAL A 92 41.67 1.49 19.11
N ALA A 93 42.85 1.19 19.64
CA ALA A 93 43.40 -0.13 19.98
C ALA A 93 42.37 -1.11 20.58
N PRO A 94 42.60 -2.43 20.50
CA PRO A 94 41.67 -3.44 21.00
C PRO A 94 41.63 -3.41 22.54
N SER A 95 40.80 -2.54 23.10
CA SER A 95 40.37 -2.61 24.48
C SER A 95 39.41 -3.78 24.60
N ARG A 96 39.85 -4.83 25.30
CA ARG A 96 39.01 -5.92 25.80
C ARG A 96 37.89 -5.32 26.66
N GLN A 97 36.74 -5.01 26.05
CA GLN A 97 35.50 -4.83 26.79
C GLN A 97 34.75 -6.17 26.88
N PRO A 98 34.10 -6.45 28.02
CA PRO A 98 33.44 -7.73 28.27
C PRO A 98 32.30 -7.92 27.28
N ALA A 99 32.11 -9.16 26.83
CA ALA A 99 31.04 -9.56 25.92
C ALA A 99 29.66 -9.20 26.50
N THR A 100 29.15 -8.03 26.14
CA THR A 100 27.72 -7.74 26.23
C THR A 100 27.05 -8.49 25.08
N PRO A 101 26.03 -9.33 25.35
CA PRO A 101 25.39 -10.13 24.31
C PRO A 101 24.80 -9.23 23.23
N PRO A 102 24.74 -9.69 21.97
CA PRO A 102 24.24 -8.90 20.85
C PRO A 102 22.82 -8.46 21.16
N ARG A 103 22.64 -7.17 21.43
CA ARG A 103 21.33 -6.56 21.54
C ARG A 103 20.77 -6.56 20.13
N SER A 104 20.05 -7.64 19.79
CA SER A 104 19.29 -7.71 18.56
C SER A 104 18.42 -6.47 18.52
N MET A 105 18.72 -5.54 17.61
CA MET A 105 17.78 -4.54 17.18
C MET A 105 16.69 -5.28 16.40
N ALA A 106 15.86 -6.01 17.14
CA ALA A 106 14.59 -6.49 16.71
C ALA A 106 13.79 -5.23 16.36
N SER A 107 13.76 -4.94 15.06
CA SER A 107 12.78 -4.11 14.39
C SER A 107 11.44 -4.20 15.12
N LYS A 108 11.19 -3.23 15.98
CA LYS A 108 9.96 -3.11 16.77
C LYS A 108 8.96 -2.17 16.09
N SER A 109 9.03 -2.03 14.76
CA SER A 109 8.13 -1.22 13.95
C SER A 109 7.19 -2.04 13.03
N ALA A 110 6.96 -3.32 13.34
CA ALA A 110 6.10 -4.20 12.52
C ALA A 110 4.91 -4.83 13.27
N ALA A 111 4.64 -4.42 14.53
CA ALA A 111 3.58 -5.04 15.34
C ALA A 111 2.19 -4.44 15.11
N GLY A 112 2.07 -3.27 14.47
CA GLY A 112 0.79 -2.58 14.24
C GLY A 112 0.02 -2.99 12.98
N GLY A 113 0.72 -3.34 11.89
CA GLY A 113 0.10 -3.58 10.57
C GLY A 113 -0.28 -5.04 10.25
N TRP A 114 0.08 -5.99 11.11
CA TRP A 114 -0.06 -7.42 10.81
C TRP A 114 -1.53 -7.90 10.69
N LYS A 115 -2.49 -7.13 11.23
CA LYS A 115 -3.90 -7.49 11.17
C LYS A 115 -4.54 -7.13 9.83
N GLU A 116 -4.14 -6.02 9.20
CA GLU A 116 -4.78 -5.56 7.95
C GLU A 116 -4.33 -6.38 6.74
N GLY A 117 -3.04 -6.76 6.66
CA GLY A 117 -2.53 -7.61 5.58
C GLY A 117 -3.10 -9.04 5.57
N LYS A 118 -3.51 -9.57 6.73
CA LYS A 118 -4.12 -10.90 6.84
C LYS A 118 -5.53 -10.95 6.25
N VAL A 119 -6.29 -9.88 6.40
CA VAL A 119 -7.69 -9.82 5.95
C VAL A 119 -7.78 -9.90 4.42
N GLY A 120 -6.93 -9.16 3.69
CA GLY A 120 -6.91 -9.19 2.22
C GLY A 120 -6.52 -10.55 1.66
N GLY A 121 -5.52 -11.22 2.26
CA GLY A 121 -5.12 -12.57 1.87
C GLY A 121 -6.21 -13.62 2.13
N LEU A 122 -6.86 -13.57 3.30
CA LEU A 122 -7.97 -14.46 3.63
C LEU A 122 -9.17 -14.25 2.71
N LEU A 123 -9.48 -13.01 2.34
CA LEU A 123 -10.57 -12.71 1.40
C LEU A 123 -10.29 -13.29 0.00
N GLY A 124 -9.06 -13.18 -0.50
CA GLY A 124 -8.68 -13.74 -1.81
C GLY A 124 -8.71 -15.27 -1.84
N ILE A 125 -8.19 -15.92 -0.78
CA ILE A 125 -8.30 -17.37 -0.63
C ILE A 125 -9.77 -17.79 -0.50
N GLY A 126 -10.56 -17.02 0.25
CA GLY A 126 -11.99 -17.22 0.43
C GLY A 126 -12.75 -17.16 -0.89
N SER A 127 -12.50 -16.17 -1.75
CA SER A 127 -13.15 -16.09 -3.07
C SER A 127 -12.77 -17.27 -3.97
N LEU A 128 -11.52 -17.70 -3.93
CA LEU A 128 -11.05 -18.83 -4.74
C LEU A 128 -11.66 -20.15 -4.27
N GLY A 129 -11.78 -20.34 -2.95
CA GLY A 129 -12.51 -21.45 -2.36
C GLY A 129 -13.99 -21.44 -2.73
N LEU A 130 -14.62 -20.26 -2.75
CA LEU A 130 -16.04 -20.09 -3.09
C LEU A 130 -16.31 -20.44 -4.56
N ILE A 131 -15.40 -20.09 -5.48
CA ILE A 131 -15.49 -20.51 -6.89
C ILE A 131 -15.30 -22.02 -7.02
N LEU A 132 -14.23 -22.55 -6.41
CA LEU A 132 -13.84 -23.96 -6.56
C LEU A 132 -14.85 -24.93 -5.95
N LEU A 133 -15.43 -24.58 -4.79
CA LEU A 133 -16.44 -25.40 -4.10
C LEU A 133 -17.86 -25.04 -4.51
N GLY A 134 -18.16 -23.76 -4.74
CA GLY A 134 -19.52 -23.31 -5.02
C GLY A 134 -20.02 -23.74 -6.39
N CYS A 135 -19.17 -23.69 -7.42
CA CYS A 135 -19.55 -24.07 -8.77
C CYS A 135 -20.03 -25.54 -8.89
N PRO A 136 -19.26 -26.56 -8.43
CA PRO A 136 -19.73 -27.93 -8.47
C PRO A 136 -20.95 -28.17 -7.59
N MET A 137 -21.09 -27.45 -6.46
CA MET A 137 -22.26 -27.58 -5.58
C MET A 137 -23.54 -27.08 -6.24
N VAL A 138 -23.50 -25.91 -6.89
CA VAL A 138 -24.63 -25.36 -7.64
C VAL A 138 -25.03 -26.28 -8.78
N TYR A 139 -24.04 -26.80 -9.53
CA TYR A 139 -24.29 -27.75 -10.61
C TYR A 139 -24.97 -29.04 -10.09
N LEU A 140 -24.48 -29.59 -8.98
CA LEU A 140 -25.02 -30.82 -8.39
C LEU A 140 -26.45 -30.61 -7.86
N MET A 141 -26.73 -29.45 -7.25
CA MET A 141 -28.09 -29.06 -6.85
C MET A 141 -29.02 -28.91 -8.04
N ALA A 142 -28.58 -28.24 -9.11
CA ALA A 142 -29.38 -28.08 -10.32
C ALA A 142 -29.69 -29.43 -10.99
N ALA A 143 -28.70 -30.33 -11.04
CA ALA A 143 -28.85 -31.67 -11.57
C ALA A 143 -29.83 -32.52 -10.73
N LEU A 144 -29.77 -32.43 -9.40
CA LEU A 144 -30.68 -33.14 -8.50
C LEU A 144 -32.14 -32.64 -8.61
N MET A 145 -32.33 -31.36 -8.89
CA MET A 145 -33.66 -30.75 -9.02
C MET A 145 -34.19 -30.74 -10.45
N GLU A 146 -33.39 -31.19 -11.43
CA GLU A 146 -33.67 -31.10 -12.87
C GLU A 146 -34.16 -29.69 -13.28
N SER A 147 -33.60 -28.65 -12.64
CA SER A 147 -34.10 -27.28 -12.76
C SER A 147 -33.06 -26.36 -13.37
N GLU A 148 -33.36 -25.87 -14.57
CA GLU A 148 -32.57 -24.85 -15.26
C GLU A 148 -32.53 -23.53 -14.48
N ILE A 149 -33.62 -23.15 -13.82
CA ILE A 149 -33.70 -21.92 -13.03
C ILE A 149 -32.70 -21.96 -11.87
N VAL A 150 -32.54 -23.11 -11.22
CA VAL A 150 -31.54 -23.30 -10.15
C VAL A 150 -30.13 -23.21 -10.70
N LEU A 151 -29.89 -23.78 -11.89
CA LEU A 151 -28.59 -23.67 -12.56
C LEU A 151 -28.25 -22.20 -12.88
N PHE A 152 -29.15 -21.48 -13.56
CA PHE A 152 -28.91 -20.10 -13.96
C PHE A 152 -28.87 -19.13 -12.77
N GLY A 153 -29.84 -19.24 -11.87
CA GLY A 153 -29.92 -18.40 -10.68
C GLY A 153 -28.74 -18.65 -9.74
N GLY A 154 -28.38 -19.91 -9.51
CA GLY A 154 -27.25 -20.29 -8.66
C GLY A 154 -25.90 -19.93 -9.27
N ALA A 155 -25.70 -20.18 -10.57
CA ALA A 155 -24.45 -19.83 -11.26
C ALA A 155 -24.27 -18.31 -11.33
N GLY A 156 -25.33 -17.56 -11.66
CA GLY A 156 -25.32 -16.10 -11.66
C GLY A 156 -25.02 -15.52 -10.28
N MET A 157 -25.69 -16.02 -9.24
CA MET A 157 -25.49 -15.54 -7.86
C MET A 157 -24.07 -15.84 -7.35
N SER A 158 -23.57 -17.06 -7.57
CA SER A 158 -22.22 -17.47 -7.14
C SER A 158 -21.12 -16.69 -7.89
N ALA A 159 -21.30 -16.44 -9.18
CA ALA A 159 -20.41 -15.58 -9.97
C ALA A 159 -20.38 -14.14 -9.43
N LEU A 160 -21.55 -13.57 -9.12
CA LEU A 160 -21.67 -12.19 -8.63
C LEU A 160 -21.04 -12.04 -7.24
N LEU A 161 -21.30 -12.98 -6.32
CA LEU A 161 -20.65 -13.01 -5.00
C LEU A 161 -19.13 -13.15 -5.11
N SER A 162 -18.66 -14.04 -6.01
CA SER A 162 -17.22 -14.24 -6.23
C SER A 162 -16.56 -12.98 -6.80
N PHE A 163 -17.25 -12.29 -7.70
CA PHE A 163 -16.80 -11.03 -8.29
C PHE A 163 -16.67 -9.91 -7.25
N ILE A 164 -17.70 -9.69 -6.42
CA ILE A 164 -17.66 -8.69 -5.34
C ILE A 164 -16.51 -9.02 -4.37
N THR A 165 -16.39 -10.28 -3.96
CA THR A 165 -15.34 -10.72 -3.03
C THR A 165 -13.95 -10.50 -3.62
N ALA A 166 -13.75 -10.79 -4.91
CA ALA A 166 -12.49 -10.57 -5.61
C ALA A 166 -12.13 -9.07 -5.69
N ILE A 167 -13.10 -8.19 -5.97
CA ILE A 167 -12.87 -6.73 -5.99
C ILE A 167 -12.50 -6.23 -4.60
N CYS A 168 -13.26 -6.60 -3.57
CA CYS A 168 -12.95 -6.22 -2.19
C CYS A 168 -11.54 -6.69 -1.80
N GLY A 169 -11.21 -7.95 -2.08
CA GLY A 169 -9.87 -8.51 -1.84
C GLY A 169 -8.77 -7.74 -2.57
N LEU A 170 -8.99 -7.37 -3.83
CA LEU A 170 -8.07 -6.58 -4.63
C LEU A 170 -7.84 -5.19 -4.01
N VAL A 171 -8.91 -4.48 -3.64
CA VAL A 171 -8.82 -3.13 -3.05
C VAL A 171 -8.07 -3.15 -1.72
N PHE A 172 -8.38 -4.11 -0.84
CA PHE A 172 -7.64 -4.29 0.42
C PHE A 172 -6.18 -4.67 0.19
N SER A 173 -5.92 -5.48 -0.83
CA SER A 173 -4.56 -5.87 -1.19
C SER A 173 -3.72 -4.69 -1.71
N ILE A 174 -4.31 -3.83 -2.56
CA ILE A 174 -3.65 -2.62 -3.06
C ILE A 174 -3.33 -1.66 -1.91
N ARG A 175 -4.28 -1.44 -0.99
CA ARG A 175 -4.06 -0.60 0.19
C ARG A 175 -2.98 -1.16 1.12
N GLY A 176 -2.86 -2.48 1.25
CA GLY A 176 -1.85 -3.16 2.07
C GLY A 176 -0.49 -3.35 1.40
N ARG A 177 -0.29 -2.93 0.15
CA ARG A 177 0.89 -3.26 -0.67
C ARG A 177 2.22 -2.77 -0.09
N ARG A 178 2.21 -1.79 0.82
CA ARG A 178 3.41 -1.27 1.50
C ARG A 178 3.98 -2.19 2.59
N GLN A 179 3.31 -3.29 2.96
CA GLN A 179 3.65 -4.05 4.18
C GLN A 179 4.02 -5.54 3.98
N GLY A 180 4.27 -6.03 2.75
CA GLY A 180 4.88 -7.35 2.55
C GLY A 180 4.44 -8.14 1.32
N VAL A 181 4.72 -9.46 1.34
CA VAL A 181 4.56 -10.40 0.20
C VAL A 181 3.13 -10.95 0.06
N LEU A 182 2.34 -10.97 1.13
CA LEU A 182 0.96 -11.50 1.16
C LEU A 182 -0.03 -10.82 0.20
N PRO A 183 -0.02 -9.48 0.03
CA PRO A 183 -0.87 -8.79 -0.94
C PRO A 183 -0.69 -9.29 -2.39
N ILE A 184 0.52 -9.73 -2.75
CA ILE A 184 0.81 -10.24 -4.10
C ILE A 184 -0.06 -11.47 -4.39
N PHE A 185 -0.24 -12.36 -3.43
CA PHE A 185 -1.13 -13.52 -3.57
C PHE A 185 -2.59 -13.11 -3.76
N GLY A 186 -3.05 -12.07 -3.05
CA GLY A 186 -4.39 -11.52 -3.25
C GLY A 186 -4.61 -11.02 -4.67
N ILE A 187 -3.65 -10.27 -5.22
CA ILE A 187 -3.71 -9.75 -6.59
C ILE A 187 -3.69 -10.88 -7.61
N VAL A 188 -2.77 -11.85 -7.47
CA VAL A 188 -2.65 -13.00 -8.37
C VAL A 188 -3.91 -13.87 -8.34
N SER A 189 -4.46 -14.13 -7.15
CA SER A 189 -5.70 -14.92 -7.01
C SER A 189 -6.91 -14.21 -7.64
N ALA A 190 -7.06 -12.90 -7.43
CA ALA A 190 -8.13 -12.11 -8.04
C ALA A 190 -7.99 -12.05 -9.58
N ALA A 191 -6.76 -11.88 -10.07
CA ALA A 191 -6.46 -11.87 -11.50
C ALA A 191 -6.75 -13.21 -12.18
N LEU A 192 -6.57 -14.34 -11.48
CA LEU A 192 -6.93 -15.67 -11.98
C LEU A 192 -8.43 -15.98 -11.85
N ALA A 193 -9.09 -15.48 -10.81
CA ALA A 193 -10.51 -15.71 -10.58
C ALA A 193 -11.40 -15.08 -11.66
N LEU A 194 -11.09 -13.84 -12.08
CA LEU A 194 -11.87 -13.12 -13.09
C LEU A 194 -12.04 -13.85 -14.44
N PRO A 195 -10.96 -14.30 -15.12
CA PRO A 195 -11.10 -15.02 -16.38
C PRO A 195 -11.78 -16.37 -16.19
N LEU A 196 -11.61 -17.02 -15.03
CA LEU A 196 -12.23 -18.31 -14.75
C LEU A 196 -13.75 -18.19 -14.57
N VAL A 197 -14.22 -17.11 -13.93
CA VAL A 197 -15.65 -16.78 -13.84
C VAL A 197 -16.23 -16.45 -15.21
N MET A 198 -15.51 -15.65 -16.01
CA MET A 198 -15.93 -15.32 -17.39
C MET A 198 -15.98 -16.56 -18.29
N PHE A 199 -15.02 -17.48 -18.16
CA PHE A 199 -15.00 -18.71 -18.94
C PHE A 199 -16.14 -19.66 -18.52
N GLY A 200 -16.38 -19.78 -17.21
CA GLY A 200 -17.49 -20.57 -16.67
C GLY A 200 -18.85 -20.07 -17.16
N SER A 201 -19.07 -18.75 -17.16
CA SER A 201 -20.33 -18.18 -17.66
C SER A 201 -20.52 -18.43 -19.16
N VAL A 202 -19.46 -18.32 -19.97
CA VAL A 202 -19.52 -18.62 -21.41
C VAL A 202 -19.84 -20.10 -21.65
N LEU A 203 -19.22 -21.03 -20.92
CA LEU A 203 -19.51 -22.45 -21.06
C LEU A 203 -20.96 -22.80 -20.72
N VAL A 204 -21.53 -22.16 -19.69
CA VAL A 204 -22.95 -22.33 -19.35
C VAL A 204 -23.83 -21.84 -20.49
N VAL A 205 -23.51 -20.69 -21.09
CA VAL A 205 -24.26 -20.14 -22.24
C VAL A 205 -24.12 -21.01 -23.49
N MET A 206 -22.96 -21.62 -23.75
CA MET A 206 -22.75 -22.48 -24.93
C MET A 206 -23.36 -23.88 -24.82
N ASN A 207 -23.73 -24.33 -23.62
CA ASN A 207 -24.45 -25.60 -23.43
C ASN A 207 -25.98 -25.45 -23.48
N LEU A 208 -26.49 -24.23 -23.75
CA LEU A 208 -27.85 -24.01 -24.26
C LEU A 208 -27.92 -24.31 -25.76
#